data_AF-A0A2U2MWA5-F1
#
_entry.id   AF-A0A2U2MWA5-F1
#
_cell.length_a   1.000
_cell.length_b   1.000
_cell.length_c   1.000
_cell.angle_alpha   90.00
_cell.angle_beta   90.00
_cell.angle_gamma   90.00
#
_symmetry.space_group_name_H-M   'P 1'
#
loop_
_entity.id
_entity.type
_entity.pdbx_description
1 polymer ?
#
loop_
_entity_poly.entity_id
_entity_poly.type
_entity_poly.pdbx_seq_one_letter_code
_entity_poly.pdbx_strand_id
1 'polypeptide(L)'
;MTAIDLLAIRRGHVSAPAGYGKTQLIADSLAGHDASRPVLVLTHTNGAVAALRKRLSVHAVSSDAFTLRTLDGWALRLLSAYPSRAEIDIRHLDVTRPRQDYPEIQRRARDLVVSGHINEVLRASYSHVIVDEYQDCSLDQHAMIVGCADVLPTVVLGDPMQSVFGFAGRRVDWNDLPDVFPEHHELDTPWRWINAGAPDLGRWLAEARRALVNGDAVHLNELPEGVV
;
A
#
# COMPACT_ATOMS: atom_id res chain seq x y z
N MET A 1 -19.58 -14.64 6.07
CA MET A 1 -18.57 -13.68 6.57
C MET A 1 -18.92 -12.33 5.99
N THR A 2 -19.06 -11.30 6.82
CA THR A 2 -19.18 -9.92 6.33
C THR A 2 -17.92 -9.60 5.51
N ALA A 3 -18.11 -9.18 4.25
CA ALA A 3 -17.01 -8.75 3.41
C ALA A 3 -16.28 -7.59 4.10
N ILE A 4 -14.94 -7.64 4.15
CA ILE A 4 -14.12 -6.56 4.71
C ILE A 4 -14.33 -5.32 3.83
N ASP A 5 -14.64 -4.18 4.45
CA ASP A 5 -14.71 -2.89 3.77
C ASP A 5 -13.60 -1.97 4.32
N LEU A 6 -12.63 -1.66 3.47
CA LEU A 6 -11.50 -0.79 3.84
C LEU A 6 -11.95 0.63 4.22
N LEU A 7 -13.10 1.09 3.71
CA LEU A 7 -13.59 2.44 3.95
C LEU A 7 -14.33 2.58 5.28
N ALA A 8 -14.69 1.46 5.92
CA ALA A 8 -15.20 1.44 7.28
C ALA A 8 -14.09 1.60 8.34
N ILE A 9 -12.82 1.43 7.95
CA ILE A 9 -11.67 1.48 8.85
C ILE A 9 -11.11 2.90 8.91
N ARG A 10 -11.15 3.52 10.10
CA ARG A 10 -10.57 4.87 10.30
C ARG A 10 -9.04 4.85 10.20
N ARG A 11 -8.38 3.92 10.88
CA ARG A 11 -6.92 3.77 10.86
C ARG A 11 -6.59 2.32 11.14
N GLY A 12 -5.79 1.71 10.28
CA GLY A 12 -5.41 0.32 10.49
C GLY A 12 -4.58 -0.27 9.36
N HIS A 13 -4.11 -1.50 9.58
CA HIS A 13 -3.52 -2.31 8.54
C HIS A 13 -4.32 -3.59 8.28
N VAL A 14 -4.20 -4.07 7.06
CA VAL A 14 -4.70 -5.38 6.61
C VAL A 14 -3.51 -6.19 6.12
N SER A 15 -3.22 -7.28 6.83
CA SER A 15 -2.20 -8.25 6.46
C SER A 15 -2.73 -9.15 5.36
N ALA A 16 -2.01 -9.29 4.26
CA ALA A 16 -2.51 -10.04 3.12
C ALA A 16 -1.39 -10.67 2.30
N PRO A 17 -1.22 -11.99 2.41
CA PRO A 17 -0.19 -12.70 1.66
C PRO A 17 -0.40 -12.66 0.15
N ALA A 18 0.64 -13.07 -0.57
CA ALA A 18 0.69 -12.97 -2.02
C ALA A 18 -0.47 -13.76 -2.63
N GLY A 19 -1.33 -13.11 -3.41
CA GLY A 19 -2.44 -13.81 -4.06
C GLY A 19 -3.66 -14.10 -3.17
N TYR A 20 -3.74 -13.50 -1.98
CA TYR A 20 -4.89 -13.63 -1.06
C TYR A 20 -5.99 -12.57 -1.31
N GLY A 21 -5.85 -11.77 -2.37
CA GLY A 21 -6.93 -10.88 -2.83
C GLY A 21 -6.83 -9.42 -2.40
N LYS A 22 -5.66 -8.89 -2.01
CA LYS A 22 -5.45 -7.43 -1.73
C LYS A 22 -6.13 -6.51 -2.75
N THR A 23 -5.84 -6.73 -4.04
CA THR A 23 -6.40 -5.93 -5.14
C THR A 23 -7.92 -6.07 -5.25
N GLN A 24 -8.46 -7.25 -4.96
CA GLN A 24 -9.90 -7.52 -4.99
C GLN A 24 -10.59 -6.74 -3.86
N LEU A 25 -10.03 -6.81 -2.66
CA LEU A 25 -10.50 -6.07 -1.49
C LEU A 25 -10.55 -4.56 -1.73
N ILE A 26 -9.49 -3.99 -2.35
CA ILE A 26 -9.48 -2.57 -2.75
C ILE A 26 -10.60 -2.27 -3.74
N ALA A 27 -10.80 -3.12 -4.76
CA ALA A 27 -11.84 -2.91 -5.75
C ALA A 27 -13.24 -2.97 -5.15
N ASP A 28 -13.52 -3.95 -4.30
CA ASP A 28 -14.82 -4.14 -3.66
C ASP A 28 -15.13 -2.97 -2.70
N SER A 29 -14.14 -2.50 -1.94
CA SER A 29 -14.30 -1.34 -1.07
C SER A 29 -14.60 -0.07 -1.87
N LEU A 30 -13.92 0.14 -3.01
CA LEU A 30 -14.15 1.30 -3.87
C LEU A 30 -15.47 1.23 -4.66
N ALA A 31 -15.97 0.04 -4.98
CA ALA A 31 -17.25 -0.11 -5.66
C ALA A 31 -18.43 0.38 -4.80
N GLY A 32 -18.31 0.27 -3.48
CA GLY A 32 -19.29 0.79 -2.51
C GLY A 32 -19.13 2.26 -2.15
N HIS A 33 -18.15 2.97 -2.72
CA HIS A 33 -17.83 4.33 -2.32
C HIS A 33 -18.77 5.38 -2.94
N ASP A 34 -19.62 5.98 -2.11
CA ASP A 34 -20.58 7.03 -2.47
C ASP A 34 -20.17 8.44 -1.98
N ALA A 35 -18.91 8.64 -1.56
CA ALA A 35 -18.49 9.95 -1.07
C ALA A 35 -18.20 10.93 -2.22
N SER A 36 -18.39 12.22 -1.94
CA SER A 36 -18.18 13.33 -2.91
C SER A 36 -16.72 13.56 -3.31
N ARG A 37 -15.76 12.88 -2.68
CA ARG A 37 -14.31 13.02 -2.92
C ARG A 37 -13.69 11.65 -3.17
N PRO A 38 -12.77 11.51 -4.12
CA PRO A 38 -12.13 10.23 -4.42
C PRO A 38 -11.31 9.70 -3.25
N VAL A 39 -11.11 8.39 -3.20
CA VAL A 39 -10.12 7.74 -2.35
C VAL A 39 -8.73 7.85 -2.99
N LEU A 40 -7.72 8.27 -2.23
CA LEU A 40 -6.33 8.26 -2.67
C LEU A 40 -5.76 6.85 -2.51
N VAL A 41 -5.43 6.19 -3.61
CA VAL A 41 -4.80 4.86 -3.60
C VAL A 41 -3.35 4.99 -4.05
N LEU A 42 -2.43 4.50 -3.22
CA LEU A 42 -0.98 4.60 -3.41
C LEU A 42 -0.34 3.22 -3.48
N THR A 43 0.64 3.07 -4.37
CA THR A 43 1.46 1.85 -4.51
C THR A 43 2.90 2.22 -4.88
N HIS A 44 3.79 1.24 -5.09
CA HIS A 44 5.21 1.49 -5.32
C HIS A 44 5.61 1.66 -6.79
N THR A 45 4.92 1.03 -7.74
CA THR A 45 5.38 1.00 -9.13
C THR A 45 4.31 1.42 -10.13
N ASN A 46 4.75 1.96 -11.27
CA ASN A 46 3.84 2.26 -12.38
C ASN A 46 3.17 0.99 -12.93
N GLY A 47 3.86 -0.15 -12.85
CA GLY A 47 3.28 -1.46 -13.19
C GLY A 47 2.13 -1.84 -12.26
N ALA A 48 2.31 -1.66 -10.94
CA ALA A 48 1.24 -1.89 -9.96
C ALA A 48 0.07 -0.91 -10.17
N VAL A 49 0.34 0.37 -10.46
CA VAL A 49 -0.70 1.34 -10.84
C VAL A 49 -1.49 0.86 -12.07
N ALA A 50 -0.82 0.42 -13.13
CA ALA A 50 -1.47 -0.05 -14.34
C ALA A 50 -2.31 -1.32 -14.08
N ALA A 51 -1.76 -2.27 -13.32
CA ALA A 51 -2.43 -3.52 -12.97
C ALA A 51 -3.67 -3.27 -12.11
N LEU A 52 -3.56 -2.43 -11.07
CA LEU A 52 -4.68 -2.08 -10.20
C LEU A 52 -5.75 -1.30 -10.97
N ARG A 53 -5.36 -0.34 -11.82
CA ARG A 53 -6.32 0.39 -12.68
C ARG A 53 -7.09 -0.56 -13.61
N LYS A 54 -6.41 -1.53 -14.21
CA LYS A 54 -7.06 -2.56 -15.05
C LYS A 54 -8.05 -3.38 -14.22
N ARG A 55 -7.70 -3.78 -13.00
CA ARG A 55 -8.60 -4.50 -12.10
C ARG A 55 -9.82 -3.65 -11.76
N LEU A 56 -9.64 -2.41 -11.31
CA LEU A 56 -10.75 -1.50 -10.97
C LEU A 56 -11.74 -1.31 -12.14
N SER A 57 -11.22 -1.19 -13.37
CA SER A 57 -12.04 -1.12 -14.57
C SER A 57 -12.84 -2.40 -14.83
N VAL A 58 -12.27 -3.59 -14.59
CA VAL A 58 -12.98 -4.87 -14.73
C VAL A 58 -14.13 -4.99 -13.73
N HIS A 59 -13.96 -4.42 -12.53
CA HIS A 59 -15.00 -4.37 -11.49
C HIS A 59 -15.96 -3.17 -11.64
N ALA A 60 -15.93 -2.47 -12.78
CA ALA A 60 -16.78 -1.32 -13.08
C ALA A 60 -16.72 -0.20 -12.02
N VAL A 61 -15.60 -0.08 -11.29
CA VAL A 61 -15.38 1.01 -10.34
C VAL A 61 -15.23 2.32 -11.11
N SER A 62 -16.03 3.32 -10.77
CA SER A 62 -15.96 4.64 -11.39
C SER A 62 -14.57 5.25 -11.24
N SER A 63 -14.06 5.88 -12.30
CA SER A 63 -12.79 6.62 -12.26
C SER A 63 -12.82 7.80 -11.29
N ASP A 64 -14.01 8.32 -10.96
CA ASP A 64 -14.19 9.45 -10.06
C ASP A 64 -14.15 9.02 -8.58
N ALA A 65 -14.28 7.71 -8.31
CA ALA A 65 -14.23 7.17 -6.95
C ALA A 65 -12.80 7.11 -6.40
N PHE A 66 -11.77 7.20 -7.24
CA PHE A 66 -10.38 7.04 -6.79
C PHE A 66 -9.36 7.89 -7.56
N THR A 67 -8.31 8.29 -6.86
CA THR A 67 -7.06 8.77 -7.45
C THR A 67 -5.98 7.74 -7.20
N LEU A 68 -5.44 7.13 -8.26
CA LEU A 68 -4.41 6.09 -8.16
C LEU A 68 -3.06 6.58 -8.66
N ARG A 69 -2.02 6.50 -7.81
CA ARG A 69 -0.64 6.93 -8.09
C ARG A 69 0.40 6.04 -7.42
N THR A 70 1.65 6.18 -7.83
CA THR A 70 2.75 5.72 -6.98
C THR A 70 2.96 6.67 -5.80
N LEU A 71 3.55 6.20 -4.70
CA LEU A 71 3.97 7.03 -3.56
C LEU A 71 4.83 8.21 -4.02
N ASP A 72 5.90 7.94 -4.77
CA ASP A 72 6.80 8.99 -5.25
C ASP A 72 6.14 9.89 -6.32
N GLY A 73 5.24 9.35 -7.14
CA GLY A 73 4.47 10.12 -8.11
C GLY A 73 3.42 11.04 -7.46
N TRP A 74 2.94 10.68 -6.26
CA TRP A 74 2.11 11.55 -5.45
C TRP A 74 2.95 12.61 -4.72
N ALA A 75 4.09 12.22 -4.15
CA ALA A 75 5.06 13.14 -3.54
C ALA A 75 5.50 14.23 -4.54
N LEU A 76 5.93 13.85 -5.74
CA LEU A 76 6.27 14.79 -6.83
C LEU A 76 5.13 15.77 -7.11
N ARG A 77 3.89 15.28 -7.22
CA ARG A 77 2.73 16.14 -7.48
C ARG A 77 2.52 17.18 -6.37
N LEU A 78 2.65 16.78 -5.10
CA LEU A 78 2.53 17.71 -3.98
C LEU A 78 3.62 18.79 -4.03
N LEU A 79 4.86 18.37 -4.26
CA LEU A 79 6.01 19.26 -4.30
C LEU A 79 5.97 20.22 -5.50
N SER A 80 5.51 19.76 -6.66
CA SER A 80 5.28 20.63 -7.82
C SER A 80 4.15 21.64 -7.58
N ALA A 81 3.13 21.28 -6.79
CA ALA A 81 2.03 22.18 -6.46
C ALA A 81 2.42 23.24 -5.41
N TYR A 82 3.33 22.89 -4.49
CA TYR A 82 3.72 23.74 -3.36
C TYR A 82 5.24 23.86 -3.17
N PRO A 83 6.04 24.19 -4.21
CA PRO A 83 7.49 24.08 -4.16
C PRO A 83 8.11 25.03 -3.12
N SER A 84 7.62 26.26 -3.03
CA SER A 84 8.09 27.23 -2.03
C SER A 84 7.76 26.83 -0.60
N ARG A 85 6.59 26.22 -0.38
CA ARG A 85 6.16 25.77 0.96
C ARG A 85 6.91 24.51 1.40
N ALA A 86 7.26 23.65 0.45
CA ALA A 86 8.05 22.46 0.69
C ALA A 86 9.55 22.73 0.79
N GLU A 87 9.99 23.97 0.49
CA GLU A 87 11.40 24.36 0.49
C GLU A 87 12.28 23.44 -0.38
N ILE A 88 11.71 22.94 -1.48
CA ILE A 88 12.42 22.05 -2.40
C ILE A 88 13.16 22.86 -3.46
N ASP A 89 14.40 22.48 -3.73
CA ASP A 89 15.08 22.89 -4.95
C ASP A 89 14.40 22.22 -6.15
N ILE A 90 13.76 23.03 -6.98
CA ILE A 90 12.95 22.59 -8.13
C ILE A 90 13.71 21.68 -9.09
N ARG A 91 15.04 21.72 -9.12
CA ARG A 91 15.89 20.84 -9.95
C ARG A 91 15.73 19.35 -9.60
N HIS A 92 15.32 19.03 -8.37
CA HIS A 92 15.02 17.66 -7.97
C HIS A 92 13.72 17.15 -8.60
N LEU A 93 12.80 18.03 -9.02
CA LEU A 93 11.51 17.65 -9.60
C LEU A 93 11.63 17.11 -11.03
N ASP A 94 12.73 17.42 -11.73
CA ASP A 94 13.04 16.89 -13.07
C ASP A 94 13.58 15.44 -13.02
N VAL A 95 13.93 14.94 -11.82
CA VAL A 95 14.41 13.57 -11.57
C VAL A 95 15.55 13.14 -12.52
N THR A 96 16.52 14.02 -12.74
CA THR A 96 17.67 13.78 -13.63
C THR A 96 18.73 12.88 -13.00
N ARG A 97 18.76 12.79 -11.66
CA ARG A 97 19.66 11.95 -10.85
C ARG A 97 18.84 11.15 -9.82
N PRO A 98 18.10 10.10 -10.25
CA PRO A 98 17.11 9.40 -9.41
C PRO A 98 17.61 8.98 -8.01
N ARG A 99 18.87 8.51 -7.91
CA ARG A 99 19.47 8.08 -6.63
C ARG A 99 19.63 9.22 -5.60
N GLN A 100 19.70 10.47 -6.06
CA GLN A 100 19.81 11.66 -5.22
C GLN A 100 18.46 12.37 -5.10
N ASP A 101 17.69 12.40 -6.19
CA ASP A 101 16.45 13.14 -6.27
C ASP A 101 15.32 12.47 -5.46
N TYR A 102 15.12 11.16 -5.58
CA TYR A 102 14.04 10.48 -4.84
C TYR A 102 14.16 10.60 -3.32
N PRO A 103 15.35 10.43 -2.71
CA PRO A 103 15.49 10.69 -1.28
C PRO A 103 15.11 12.12 -0.87
N GLU A 104 15.46 13.14 -1.67
CA GLU A 104 15.07 14.52 -1.37
C GLU A 104 13.57 14.75 -1.57
N ILE A 105 12.98 14.21 -2.64
CA ILE A 105 11.54 14.23 -2.90
C ILE A 105 10.78 13.61 -1.72
N GLN A 106 11.18 12.42 -1.26
CA GLN A 106 10.51 11.74 -0.16
C GLN A 106 10.60 12.55 1.14
N ARG A 107 11.80 13.05 1.48
CA ARG A 107 11.98 13.91 2.67
C ARG A 107 11.13 15.17 2.62
N ARG A 108 11.16 15.91 1.51
CA ARG A 108 10.41 17.17 1.39
C ARG A 108 8.91 16.95 1.36
N ALA A 109 8.43 15.88 0.73
CA ALA A 109 7.02 15.54 0.74
C ALA A 109 6.54 15.15 2.15
N ARG A 110 7.33 14.36 2.88
CA ARG A 110 7.11 14.10 4.30
C ARG A 110 7.00 15.40 5.09
N ASP A 111 7.97 16.30 4.99
CA ASP A 111 7.99 17.56 5.74
C ASP A 111 6.77 18.43 5.43
N LEU A 112 6.39 18.51 4.15
CA LEU A 112 5.20 19.25 3.72
C LEU A 112 3.92 18.67 4.34
N VAL A 113 3.77 17.34 4.37
CA VAL A 113 2.59 16.68 4.96
C VAL A 113 2.59 16.84 6.49
N VAL A 114 3.70 16.49 7.15
CA VAL A 114 3.82 16.49 8.62
C VAL A 114 3.69 17.90 9.22
N SER A 115 4.12 18.94 8.50
CA SER A 115 3.93 20.32 8.93
C SER A 115 2.45 20.76 9.02
N GLY A 116 1.53 19.98 8.45
CA GLY A 116 0.09 20.26 8.48
C GLY A 116 -0.37 21.36 7.53
N HIS A 117 0.55 21.99 6.79
CA HIS A 117 0.26 23.11 5.91
C HIS A 117 -0.74 22.81 4.79
N ILE A 118 -0.87 21.53 4.41
CA ILE A 118 -1.77 21.09 3.34
C ILE A 118 -2.98 20.30 3.86
N ASN A 119 -3.25 20.32 5.17
CA ASN A 119 -4.33 19.51 5.77
C ASN A 119 -5.71 19.82 5.15
N GLU A 120 -6.04 21.11 4.98
CA GLU A 120 -7.30 21.49 4.32
C GLU A 120 -7.35 21.05 2.85
N VAL A 121 -6.21 21.06 2.16
CA VAL A 121 -6.11 20.56 0.78
C VAL A 121 -6.35 19.05 0.75
N LEU A 122 -5.75 18.29 1.67
CA LEU A 122 -5.96 16.84 1.77
C LEU A 122 -7.42 16.51 2.05
N ARG A 123 -8.07 17.21 3.00
CA ARG A 123 -9.50 17.05 3.28
C ARG A 123 -10.35 17.45 2.09
N ALA A 124 -10.04 18.52 1.38
CA ALA A 124 -10.79 18.92 0.21
C ALA A 124 -10.64 17.94 -0.97
N SER A 125 -9.48 17.28 -1.08
CA SER A 125 -9.13 16.45 -2.25
C SER A 125 -9.57 15.00 -2.12
N TYR A 126 -9.52 14.43 -0.91
CA TYR A 126 -9.66 12.98 -0.72
C TYR A 126 -10.58 12.64 0.44
N SER A 127 -11.31 11.53 0.31
CA SER A 127 -12.12 10.97 1.40
C SER A 127 -11.29 10.07 2.32
N HIS A 128 -10.44 9.23 1.75
CA HIS A 128 -9.62 8.22 2.43
C HIS A 128 -8.25 8.09 1.75
N VAL A 129 -7.32 7.43 2.44
CA VAL A 129 -6.04 6.99 1.89
C VAL A 129 -5.93 5.47 2.02
N ILE A 130 -5.56 4.81 0.92
CA ILE A 130 -5.25 3.38 0.89
C ILE A 130 -3.84 3.23 0.34
N VAL A 131 -2.97 2.49 1.02
CA VAL A 131 -1.61 2.22 0.55
C VAL A 131 -1.38 0.73 0.41
N ASP A 132 -0.98 0.26 -0.76
CA ASP A 132 -0.64 -1.14 -1.05
C ASP A 132 0.88 -1.35 -1.08
N GLU A 133 1.31 -2.58 -0.80
CA GLU A 133 2.70 -3.00 -0.64
C GLU A 133 3.45 -2.20 0.44
N TYR A 134 2.80 -1.96 1.58
CA TYR A 134 3.31 -1.08 2.64
C TYR A 134 4.65 -1.56 3.25
N GLN A 135 4.96 -2.86 3.18
CA GLN A 135 6.26 -3.42 3.61
C GLN A 135 7.48 -2.88 2.88
N ASP A 136 7.29 -2.24 1.73
CA ASP A 136 8.37 -1.69 0.93
C ASP A 136 8.54 -0.17 1.11
N CYS A 137 7.72 0.46 1.94
CA CYS A 137 7.83 1.88 2.27
C CYS A 137 9.19 2.21 2.91
N SER A 138 9.83 3.27 2.40
CA SER A 138 10.94 3.92 3.11
C SER A 138 10.44 4.57 4.40
N LEU A 139 11.35 4.92 5.32
CA LEU A 139 10.97 5.64 6.55
C LEU A 139 10.32 7.00 6.27
N ASP A 140 10.77 7.71 5.22
CA ASP A 140 10.17 8.97 4.80
C ASP A 140 8.77 8.78 4.21
N GLN A 141 8.56 7.73 3.40
CA GLN A 141 7.23 7.37 2.91
C GLN A 141 6.31 6.96 4.06
N HIS A 142 6.79 6.16 5.01
CA HIS A 142 6.04 5.81 6.20
C HIS A 142 5.59 7.06 6.96
N ALA A 143 6.52 7.94 7.35
CA ALA A 143 6.22 9.18 8.07
C ALA A 143 5.26 10.10 7.30
N MET A 144 5.39 10.18 5.98
CA MET A 144 4.45 10.90 5.12
C MET A 144 3.03 10.32 5.22
N ILE A 145 2.88 8.99 5.17
CA ILE A 145 1.56 8.33 5.31
C ILE A 145 1.01 8.44 6.73
N VAL A 146 1.85 8.42 7.76
CA VAL A 146 1.43 8.69 9.14
C VAL A 146 0.82 10.08 9.24
N GLY A 147 1.47 11.11 8.69
CA GLY A 147 0.93 12.47 8.65
C GLY A 147 -0.38 12.59 7.87
N CYS A 148 -0.55 11.84 6.77
CA CYS A 148 -1.85 11.74 6.09
C CYS A 148 -2.93 11.17 7.01
N ALA A 149 -2.60 10.15 7.79
CA ALA A 149 -3.52 9.45 8.67
C ALA A 149 -3.96 10.27 9.90
N ASP A 150 -3.26 11.37 10.21
CA ASP A 150 -3.71 12.34 11.20
C ASP A 150 -4.86 13.23 10.67
N VAL A 151 -5.06 13.24 9.35
CA VAL A 151 -6.02 14.12 8.65
C VAL A 151 -7.18 13.34 8.04
N LEU A 152 -6.89 12.18 7.45
CA LEU A 152 -7.82 11.35 6.68
C LEU A 152 -7.84 9.92 7.21
N PRO A 153 -9.00 9.24 7.15
CA PRO A 153 -9.04 7.80 7.34
C PRO A 153 -8.03 7.09 6.42
N THR A 154 -7.20 6.23 6.99
CA THR A 154 -6.06 5.64 6.27
C THR A 154 -5.91 4.16 6.59
N VAL A 155 -5.88 3.34 5.53
CA VAL A 155 -5.63 1.90 5.63
C VAL A 155 -4.38 1.54 4.83
N VAL A 156 -3.53 0.71 5.41
CA VAL A 156 -2.33 0.18 4.75
C VAL A 156 -2.47 -1.32 4.55
N LEU A 157 -2.07 -1.83 3.38
CA LEU A 157 -2.10 -3.23 3.02
C LEU A 157 -0.70 -3.71 2.68
N GLY A 158 -0.39 -4.95 3.06
CA GLY A 158 0.89 -5.53 2.74
C GLY A 158 1.13 -6.86 3.44
N ASP A 159 2.38 -7.30 3.36
CA ASP A 159 2.85 -8.52 3.99
C ASP A 159 4.34 -8.39 4.31
N PRO A 160 4.78 -8.46 5.58
CA PRO A 160 6.20 -8.33 5.93
C PRO A 160 7.08 -9.42 5.29
N MET A 161 6.53 -10.61 5.01
CA MET A 161 7.29 -11.68 4.34
C MET A 161 7.53 -11.43 2.85
N GLN A 162 6.85 -10.43 2.27
CA GLN A 162 7.05 -10.01 0.88
C GLN A 162 7.95 -8.79 0.75
N SER A 163 8.63 -8.36 1.82
CA SER A 163 9.56 -7.23 1.72
C SER A 163 10.75 -7.63 0.84
N VAL A 164 10.88 -6.97 -0.31
CA VAL A 164 11.94 -7.26 -1.29
C VAL A 164 12.93 -6.11 -1.44
N PHE A 165 12.62 -4.91 -0.93
CA PHE A 165 13.47 -3.73 -1.09
C PHE A 165 14.47 -3.48 0.06
N GLY A 166 14.74 -4.48 0.91
CA GLY A 166 15.70 -4.38 2.02
C GLY A 166 17.12 -3.99 1.59
N PHE A 167 17.51 -4.29 0.34
CA PHE A 167 18.81 -3.90 -0.22
C PHE A 167 18.92 -2.40 -0.55
N ALA A 168 17.79 -1.69 -0.69
CA ALA A 168 17.74 -0.29 -1.12
C ALA A 168 17.57 0.70 0.06
N GLY A 169 17.80 0.23 1.29
CA GLY A 169 17.70 1.02 2.51
C GLY A 169 16.72 0.42 3.53
N ARG A 170 16.73 0.98 4.74
CA ARG A 170 15.82 0.56 5.82
C ARG A 170 14.38 0.79 5.41
N ARG A 171 13.57 -0.26 5.57
CA ARG A 171 12.12 -0.25 5.35
C ARG A 171 11.38 -0.06 6.67
N VAL A 172 10.09 0.23 6.57
CA VAL A 172 9.20 0.22 7.72
C VAL A 172 9.29 -1.14 8.43
N ASP A 173 9.44 -1.10 9.75
CA ASP A 173 9.37 -2.30 10.56
C ASP A 173 7.89 -2.60 10.83
N TRP A 174 7.44 -3.77 10.40
CA TRP A 174 6.05 -4.18 10.59
C TRP A 174 5.72 -4.51 12.05
N ASN A 175 6.72 -4.77 12.89
CA ASN A 175 6.52 -4.97 14.32
C ASN A 175 6.11 -3.68 15.04
N ASP A 176 6.56 -2.53 14.54
CA ASP A 176 6.22 -1.20 15.06
C ASP A 176 4.90 -0.67 14.45
N LEU A 177 4.41 -1.31 13.38
CA LEU A 177 3.24 -0.86 12.63
C LEU A 177 1.95 -0.79 13.48
N PRO A 178 1.64 -1.74 14.38
CA PRO A 178 0.42 -1.73 15.18
C PRO A 178 0.24 -0.47 16.05
N ASP A 179 1.34 0.17 16.47
CA ASP A 179 1.30 1.39 17.28
C ASP A 179 0.68 2.58 16.53
N VAL A 180 0.79 2.58 15.19
CA VAL A 180 0.30 3.66 14.33
C VAL A 180 -0.90 3.22 13.50
N PHE A 181 -0.86 1.99 12.99
CA PHE A 181 -1.91 1.36 12.20
C PHE A 181 -2.26 0.02 12.88
N PRO A 182 -3.23 0.00 13.81
CA PRO A 182 -3.65 -1.23 14.47
C PRO A 182 -4.05 -2.32 13.46
N GLU A 183 -3.84 -3.58 13.81
CA GLU A 183 -4.30 -4.69 12.98
C GLU A 183 -5.83 -4.74 12.98
N HIS A 184 -6.45 -4.83 11.80
CA HIS A 184 -7.89 -5.08 11.67
C HIS A 184 -8.19 -6.47 11.14
N HIS A 185 -7.48 -6.90 10.10
CA HIS A 185 -7.75 -8.17 9.43
C HIS A 185 -6.47 -8.79 8.85
N GLU A 186 -6.43 -10.12 8.85
CA GLU A 186 -5.53 -10.92 8.04
C GLU A 186 -6.36 -11.66 6.98
N LEU A 187 -5.98 -11.54 5.69
CA LEU A 187 -6.60 -12.35 4.64
C LEU A 187 -6.05 -13.76 4.72
N ASP A 188 -6.94 -14.74 4.75
CA ASP A 188 -6.62 -16.16 5.01
C ASP A 188 -6.85 -17.08 3.80
N THR A 189 -7.48 -16.58 2.74
CA THR A 189 -7.91 -17.39 1.60
C THR A 189 -6.95 -17.26 0.41
N PRO A 190 -6.25 -18.34 -0.03
CA PRO A 190 -5.26 -18.32 -1.11
C PRO A 190 -5.89 -18.32 -2.52
N TRP A 191 -6.67 -17.28 -2.83
CA TRP A 191 -7.47 -17.17 -4.06
C TRP A 191 -6.71 -17.43 -5.36
N ARG A 192 -5.44 -16.98 -5.46
CA ARG A 192 -4.61 -17.20 -6.66
C ARG A 192 -4.52 -18.68 -7.01
N TRP A 193 -4.28 -19.54 -6.03
CA TRP A 193 -4.08 -20.96 -6.23
C TRP A 193 -5.39 -21.70 -6.37
N ILE A 194 -6.42 -21.30 -5.61
CA ILE A 194 -7.78 -21.82 -5.77
C ILE A 194 -8.27 -21.60 -7.21
N ASN A 195 -8.15 -20.37 -7.72
CA ASN A 195 -8.60 -20.02 -9.07
C ASN A 195 -7.75 -20.66 -10.17
N ALA A 196 -6.52 -21.07 -9.86
CA ALA A 196 -5.65 -21.82 -10.76
C ALA A 196 -5.88 -23.34 -10.71
N GLY A 197 -6.83 -23.83 -9.89
CA GLY A 197 -7.08 -25.26 -9.71
C GLY A 197 -6.03 -25.99 -8.87
N ALA A 198 -5.20 -25.27 -8.10
CA ALA A 198 -4.13 -25.82 -7.27
C ALA A 198 -4.32 -25.52 -5.76
N PRO A 199 -5.47 -25.86 -5.14
CA PRO A 199 -5.76 -25.53 -3.75
C PRO A 199 -4.76 -26.15 -2.75
N ASP A 200 -4.21 -27.33 -3.05
CA ASP A 200 -3.18 -27.99 -2.22
C ASP A 200 -1.89 -27.18 -2.14
N LEU A 201 -1.44 -26.62 -3.27
CA LEU A 201 -0.30 -25.71 -3.31
C LEU A 201 -0.56 -24.46 -2.47
N GLY A 202 -1.78 -23.89 -2.54
CA GLY A 202 -2.18 -22.76 -1.72
C GLY A 202 -2.12 -23.06 -0.22
N ARG A 203 -2.61 -24.23 0.20
CA ARG A 203 -2.55 -24.69 1.61
C ARG A 203 -1.11 -24.90 2.09
N TRP A 204 -0.31 -25.61 1.30
CA TRP A 204 1.09 -25.86 1.64
C TRP A 204 1.88 -24.56 1.77
N LEU A 205 1.67 -23.59 0.88
CA LEU A 205 2.31 -22.27 0.99
C LEU A 205 1.86 -21.51 2.24
N ALA A 206 0.59 -21.63 2.65
CA ALA A 206 0.10 -21.04 3.90
C ALA A 206 0.74 -21.66 5.14
N GLU A 207 1.00 -22.97 5.13
CA GLU A 207 1.69 -23.69 6.19
C GLU A 207 3.18 -23.34 6.24
N ALA A 208 3.86 -23.36 5.08
CA ALA A 208 5.25 -22.94 4.97
C ALA A 208 5.43 -21.50 5.45
N ARG A 209 4.50 -20.60 5.11
CA ARG A 209 4.49 -19.22 5.59
C ARG A 209 4.41 -19.15 7.13
N ARG A 210 3.48 -19.89 7.74
CA ARG A 210 3.32 -19.93 9.21
C ARG A 210 4.58 -20.46 9.91
N ALA A 211 5.18 -21.53 9.38
CA ALA A 211 6.42 -22.07 9.91
C ALA A 211 7.54 -21.01 9.88
N LEU A 212 7.72 -20.32 8.74
CA LEU A 212 8.75 -19.29 8.60
C LEU A 212 8.57 -18.11 9.56
N VAL A 213 7.32 -17.66 9.79
CA VAL A 213 7.04 -16.59 10.78
C VAL A 213 7.44 -17.01 12.19
N ASN A 214 7.19 -18.26 12.55
CA ASN A 214 7.48 -18.80 13.88
C ASN A 214 8.96 -19.16 14.07
N GLY A 215 9.78 -19.13 13.00
CA GLY A 215 11.15 -19.63 13.01
C GLY A 215 11.24 -21.16 12.99
N ASP A 216 10.16 -21.84 12.63
CA ASP A 216 10.09 -23.29 12.48
C ASP A 216 10.66 -23.76 11.13
N ALA A 217 11.02 -25.04 11.05
CA ALA A 217 11.48 -25.65 9.81
C ALA A 217 10.32 -25.86 8.82
N VAL A 218 10.58 -25.62 7.53
CA VAL A 218 9.65 -25.98 6.44
C VAL A 218 9.94 -27.41 5.98
N HIS A 219 8.94 -28.28 6.05
CA HIS A 219 9.08 -29.66 5.60
C HIS A 219 8.98 -29.75 4.06
N LEU A 220 10.06 -30.16 3.41
CA LEU A 220 10.15 -30.30 1.95
C LEU A 220 10.02 -31.75 1.44
N ASN A 221 9.69 -32.69 2.32
CA ASN A 221 9.69 -34.12 2.00
C ASN A 221 8.39 -34.57 1.31
N GLU A 222 7.29 -33.86 1.56
CA GLU A 222 5.98 -34.11 0.97
C GLU A 222 5.50 -32.79 0.35
N LEU A 223 5.73 -32.65 -0.95
CA LEU A 223 5.41 -31.45 -1.71
C LEU A 223 4.16 -31.69 -2.56
N PRO A 224 3.19 -30.76 -2.59
CA PRO A 224 2.08 -30.85 -3.51
C PRO A 224 2.55 -30.63 -4.95
N GLU A 225 1.73 -31.05 -5.91
CA GLU A 225 1.96 -30.80 -7.33
C GLU A 225 2.13 -29.29 -7.59
N GLY A 226 3.18 -28.93 -8.35
CA GLY A 226 3.53 -27.55 -8.66
C GLY A 226 4.62 -26.91 -7.79
N VAL A 227 5.16 -27.62 -6.80
CA VAL A 227 6.41 -27.25 -6.10
C VAL A 227 7.58 -28.05 -6.67
N VAL A 228 8.01 -27.73 -7.90
CA VAL A 228 9.20 -28.29 -8.57
C VAL A 228 9.84 -27.22 -9.47
#